data_AF-A0A1Q8QTM5-F1
#
_entry.id   AF-A0A1Q8QTM5-F1
#
_cell.length_a   1.000
_cell.length_b   1.000
_cell.length_c   1.000
_cell.angle_alpha   90.00
_cell.angle_beta   90.00
_cell.angle_gamma   90.00
#
_symmetry.space_group_name_H-M   'P 1'
#
loop_
_entity.id
_entity.type
_entity.pdbx_description
1 polymer ?
#
loop_
_entity_poly.entity_id
_entity_poly.type
_entity_poly.pdbx_seq_one_letter_code
_entity_poly.pdbx_strand_id
1 'polypeptide(L)'
;MNDGMRTGGPKTAEGKAIVATNAVTHGLTSKELVLPGERKADLTALRQSLLADLNPVGSLETLLVERAALCLWRLRRVMRFEAGFMGNGLSAEARHDPYGEFVARFNVADKLVLLTRYETAIERSLYRTLGELRAMQQARGKAGDGTIDVTPKGEFVS
;
A
#
# COMPACT_ATOMS: atom_id res chain seq x y z
N MET A 1 18.07 -26.87 25.90
CA MET A 1 19.01 -26.24 24.95
C MET A 1 18.22 -25.54 23.86
N ASN A 2 18.62 -24.33 23.52
CA ASN A 2 18.00 -23.42 22.55
C ASN A 2 18.54 -23.66 21.11
N ASP A 3 17.91 -22.98 20.13
CA ASP A 3 18.31 -22.77 18.73
C ASP A 3 18.02 -23.91 17.74
N GLY A 4 17.35 -23.74 16.59
CA GLY A 4 16.92 -22.54 15.88
C GLY A 4 17.20 -22.74 14.39
N MET A 5 16.19 -22.92 13.53
CA MET A 5 16.38 -22.70 12.10
C MET A 5 15.12 -22.13 11.47
N ARG A 6 15.13 -20.79 11.46
CA ARG A 6 14.23 -19.89 10.77
C ARG A 6 14.11 -20.26 9.29
N THR A 7 12.89 -20.15 8.81
CA THR A 7 12.47 -19.93 7.43
C THR A 7 13.52 -19.17 6.60
N GLY A 8 14.43 -19.90 5.93
CA GLY A 8 15.41 -19.32 5.02
C GLY A 8 14.87 -19.38 3.60
N GLY A 9 14.59 -18.22 2.99
CA GLY A 9 14.18 -18.15 1.58
C GLY A 9 15.20 -18.82 0.63
N PRO A 10 14.80 -19.08 -0.62
CA PRO A 10 15.59 -19.91 -1.53
C PRO A 10 16.99 -19.33 -1.76
N LYS A 11 18.00 -20.18 -1.55
CA LYS A 11 19.43 -19.83 -1.61
C LYS A 11 20.06 -20.06 -2.98
N THR A 12 19.39 -20.80 -3.87
CA THR A 12 19.90 -21.16 -5.20
C THR A 12 19.46 -20.13 -6.25
N ALA A 13 20.25 -19.99 -7.33
CA ALA A 13 19.92 -19.10 -8.45
C ALA A 13 18.58 -19.49 -9.12
N GLU A 14 18.32 -20.79 -9.28
CA GLU A 14 17.04 -21.31 -9.76
C GLU A 14 15.89 -21.04 -8.78
N GLY A 15 16.09 -21.23 -7.48
CA GLY A 15 15.07 -20.94 -6.47
C GLY A 15 14.75 -19.45 -6.38
N LYS A 16 15.76 -18.58 -6.57
CA LYS A 16 15.57 -17.13 -6.70
C LYS A 16 14.88 -16.77 -8.01
N ALA A 17 15.20 -17.44 -9.11
CA ALA A 17 14.54 -17.24 -10.40
C ALA A 17 13.06 -17.62 -10.29
N ILE A 18 12.72 -18.78 -9.73
CA ILE A 18 11.33 -19.22 -9.50
C ILE A 18 10.56 -18.21 -8.64
N VAL A 19 11.17 -17.69 -7.56
CA VAL A 19 10.55 -16.64 -6.72
C VAL A 19 10.41 -15.31 -7.47
N ALA A 20 11.39 -14.93 -8.30
CA ALA A 20 11.32 -13.73 -9.13
C ALA A 20 10.25 -13.85 -10.23
N THR A 21 10.11 -15.03 -10.84
CA THR A 21 9.06 -15.32 -11.80
C THR A 21 7.70 -15.26 -11.12
N ASN A 22 7.54 -15.77 -9.88
CA ASN A 22 6.30 -15.62 -9.11
C ASN A 22 5.96 -14.14 -8.90
N ALA A 23 6.96 -13.32 -8.57
CA ALA A 23 6.79 -11.88 -8.37
C ALA A 23 6.25 -11.13 -9.61
N VAL A 24 6.80 -11.49 -10.77
CA VAL A 24 6.44 -10.97 -12.09
C VAL A 24 5.13 -11.57 -12.61
N THR A 25 4.81 -12.83 -12.27
CA THR A 25 3.66 -13.59 -12.79
C THR A 25 2.32 -13.11 -12.20
N HIS A 26 2.27 -12.72 -10.92
CA HIS A 26 1.00 -12.40 -10.25
C HIS A 26 0.70 -10.91 -10.08
N GLY A 27 1.65 -10.02 -10.38
CA GLY A 27 1.46 -8.59 -10.15
C GLY A 27 1.37 -8.14 -8.68
N LEU A 28 1.01 -9.04 -7.75
CA LEU A 28 0.81 -8.79 -6.31
C LEU A 28 2.11 -8.44 -5.56
N THR A 29 3.26 -8.95 -5.99
CA THR A 29 4.62 -8.52 -5.56
C THR A 29 5.43 -7.87 -6.66
N SER A 30 4.78 -7.53 -7.77
CA SER A 30 5.49 -6.84 -8.83
C SER A 30 6.07 -5.53 -8.30
N LYS A 31 7.32 -5.27 -8.68
CA LYS A 31 7.96 -3.97 -8.48
C LYS A 31 7.34 -2.90 -9.40
N GLU A 32 6.62 -3.33 -10.43
CA GLU A 32 5.91 -2.45 -11.35
C GLU A 32 4.77 -1.74 -10.65
N LEU A 33 4.77 -0.42 -10.81
CA LEU A 33 3.81 0.48 -10.19
C LEU A 33 2.41 0.33 -10.81
N VAL A 34 2.34 0.00 -12.10
CA VAL A 34 1.13 -0.17 -12.91
C VAL A 34 1.27 -1.46 -13.69
N LEU A 35 0.28 -2.34 -13.66
CA LEU A 35 0.27 -3.60 -14.41
C LEU A 35 -0.41 -3.44 -15.79
N PRO A 36 -0.21 -4.39 -16.72
CA PRO A 36 -1.02 -4.47 -17.93
C PRO A 36 -2.52 -4.44 -17.61
N GLY A 37 -3.29 -3.62 -18.33
CA GLY A 37 -4.72 -3.40 -18.08
C GLY A 37 -5.04 -2.35 -17.00
N GLU A 38 -4.04 -1.88 -16.25
CA GLU A 38 -4.20 -0.74 -15.35
C GLU A 38 -3.81 0.57 -16.06
N ARG A 39 -4.52 1.67 -15.74
CA ARG A 39 -4.20 2.99 -16.29
C ARG A 39 -3.37 3.78 -15.30
N LYS A 40 -2.19 4.23 -15.73
CA LYS A 40 -1.33 5.14 -14.95
C LYS A 40 -2.06 6.41 -14.52
N ALA A 41 -2.99 6.90 -15.34
CA ALA A 41 -3.83 8.06 -15.04
C ALA A 41 -4.68 7.84 -13.78
N ASP A 42 -5.23 6.65 -13.56
CA ASP A 42 -6.06 6.35 -12.38
C ASP A 42 -5.21 6.35 -11.10
N LEU A 43 -3.98 5.85 -11.16
CA LEU A 43 -3.03 5.92 -10.05
C LEU A 43 -2.63 7.37 -9.76
N THR A 44 -2.33 8.15 -10.80
CA THR A 44 -2.02 9.57 -10.64
C THR A 44 -3.20 10.32 -10.01
N ALA A 45 -4.43 10.07 -10.47
CA ALA A 45 -5.63 10.69 -9.91
C ALA A 45 -5.83 10.32 -8.43
N LEU A 46 -5.63 9.04 -8.06
CA LEU A 46 -5.67 8.61 -6.67
C LEU A 46 -4.63 9.35 -5.81
N ARG A 47 -3.39 9.45 -6.30
CA ARG A 47 -2.32 10.17 -5.60
C ARG A 47 -2.67 11.64 -5.40
N GLN A 48 -3.15 12.30 -6.45
CA GLN A 48 -3.56 13.71 -6.41
C GLN A 48 -4.71 13.95 -5.43
N SER A 49 -5.74 13.09 -5.44
CA SER A 49 -6.85 13.15 -4.48
C SER A 49 -6.33 13.05 -3.05
N LEU A 50 -5.48 12.06 -2.75
CA LEU A 50 -4.95 11.87 -1.40
C LEU A 50 -4.06 13.03 -0.94
N LEU A 51 -3.27 13.61 -1.86
CA LEU A 51 -2.48 14.81 -1.56
C LEU A 51 -3.38 16.00 -1.22
N ALA A 52 -4.49 16.18 -1.96
CA ALA A 52 -5.45 17.25 -1.69
C ALA A 52 -6.20 17.02 -0.37
N ASP A 53 -6.70 15.80 -0.15
CA ASP A 53 -7.52 15.45 1.02
C ASP A 53 -6.70 15.47 2.33
N LEU A 54 -5.47 14.98 2.29
CA LEU A 54 -4.61 14.86 3.47
C LEU A 54 -3.75 16.10 3.70
N ASN A 55 -3.62 16.99 2.71
CA ASN A 55 -2.88 18.26 2.78
C ASN A 55 -1.53 18.13 3.53
N PRO A 56 -0.60 17.29 3.03
CA PRO A 56 0.68 17.08 3.69
C PRO A 56 1.55 18.34 3.64
N VAL A 57 2.31 18.60 4.71
CA VAL A 57 3.31 19.67 4.76
C VAL A 57 4.71 19.07 4.81
N GLY A 58 5.56 19.49 3.88
CA GLY A 58 6.93 19.03 3.78
C GLY A 58 7.09 17.63 3.18
N SER A 59 8.34 17.21 3.05
CA SER A 59 8.71 15.99 2.32
C SER A 59 8.26 14.70 3.03
N LEU A 60 8.33 14.66 4.35
CA LEU A 60 8.03 13.45 5.12
C LEU A 60 6.53 13.11 5.12
N GLU A 61 5.66 14.10 5.33
CA GLU A 61 4.21 13.88 5.21
C GLU A 61 3.82 13.49 3.78
N THR A 62 4.43 14.15 2.77
CA THR A 62 4.20 13.83 1.36
C THR A 62 4.58 12.37 1.06
N LEU A 63 5.73 11.90 1.58
CA LEU A 63 6.15 10.50 1.43
C LEU A 63 5.14 9.53 2.05
N LEU A 64 4.56 9.85 3.20
CA LEU A 64 3.54 9.02 3.85
C LEU A 64 2.24 8.98 3.03
N VAL A 65 1.80 10.12 2.47
CA VAL A 65 0.64 10.17 1.57
C VAL A 65 0.88 9.32 0.32
N GLU A 66 2.06 9.45 -0.30
CA GLU A 66 2.45 8.65 -1.46
C GLU A 66 2.44 7.15 -1.14
N ARG A 67 2.98 6.77 0.03
CA ARG A 67 2.96 5.38 0.49
C ARG A 67 1.53 4.87 0.73
N ALA A 68 0.65 5.69 1.29
CA ALA A 68 -0.76 5.34 1.47
C ALA A 68 -1.46 5.11 0.11
N ALA A 69 -1.19 5.97 -0.89
CA ALA A 69 -1.70 5.81 -2.24
C ALA A 69 -1.28 4.46 -2.86
N LEU A 70 -0.02 4.06 -2.69
CA LEU A 70 0.46 2.75 -3.15
C LEU A 70 -0.21 1.58 -2.44
N CYS A 71 -0.47 1.69 -1.13
CA CYS A 71 -1.16 0.65 -0.38
C CYS A 71 -2.61 0.52 -0.87
N LEU A 72 -3.32 1.63 -1.05
CA LEU A 72 -4.69 1.64 -1.58
C LEU A 72 -4.74 1.09 -3.01
N TRP A 73 -3.77 1.43 -3.86
CA TRP A 73 -3.68 0.88 -5.21
C TRP A 73 -3.53 -0.64 -5.20
N ARG A 74 -2.68 -1.17 -4.32
CA ARG A 74 -2.50 -2.63 -4.16
C ARG A 74 -3.74 -3.31 -3.57
N LEU A 75 -4.47 -2.68 -2.64
CA LEU A 75 -5.74 -3.23 -2.14
C LEU A 75 -6.79 -3.32 -3.25
N ARG A 76 -6.91 -2.29 -4.10
CA ARG A 76 -7.78 -2.34 -5.28
C ARG A 76 -7.46 -3.52 -6.20
N ARG A 77 -6.18 -3.84 -6.35
CA ARG A 77 -5.73 -5.00 -7.11
C ARG A 77 -6.16 -6.32 -6.45
N VAL A 78 -6.01 -6.46 -5.13
CA VAL A 78 -6.48 -7.65 -4.38
C VAL A 78 -7.99 -7.84 -4.58
N MET A 79 -8.79 -6.80 -4.37
CA MET A 79 -10.25 -6.86 -4.55
C MET A 79 -10.66 -7.26 -5.98
N ARG A 80 -9.93 -6.79 -7.01
CA ARG A 80 -10.19 -7.19 -8.40
C ARG A 80 -9.86 -8.67 -8.64
N PHE A 81 -8.76 -9.17 -8.08
CA PHE A 81 -8.43 -10.59 -8.17
C PHE A 81 -9.48 -11.46 -7.48
N GLU A 82 -9.97 -11.05 -6.32
CA GLU A 82 -11.06 -11.75 -5.62
C GLU A 82 -12.37 -11.74 -6.44
N ALA A 83 -12.72 -10.59 -7.02
CA ALA A 83 -13.90 -10.44 -7.87
C ALA A 83 -13.81 -11.28 -9.15
N GLY A 84 -12.66 -11.30 -9.84
CA GLY A 84 -12.44 -12.15 -11.01
C GLY A 84 -12.46 -13.64 -10.65
N PHE A 85 -11.99 -14.00 -9.45
CA PHE A 85 -12.04 -15.36 -8.95
C PHE A 85 -13.49 -15.83 -8.66
N MET A 86 -14.29 -15.01 -7.98
CA MET A 86 -15.71 -15.31 -7.71
C MET A 86 -16.59 -15.19 -8.96
N GLY A 87 -16.28 -14.25 -9.84
CA GLY A 87 -17.02 -13.95 -11.07
C GLY A 87 -16.78 -14.95 -12.21
N ASN A 88 -15.61 -15.58 -12.30
CA ASN A 88 -15.34 -16.66 -13.26
C ASN A 88 -16.16 -17.94 -12.98
N GLY A 89 -16.87 -18.01 -11.85
CA GLY A 89 -17.90 -19.01 -11.60
C GLY A 89 -19.31 -18.61 -12.05
N LEU A 90 -19.54 -17.35 -12.47
CA LEU A 90 -20.88 -16.78 -12.63
C LEU A 90 -21.14 -15.91 -13.88
N SER A 91 -20.18 -15.56 -14.74
CA SER A 91 -20.53 -14.76 -15.93
C SER A 91 -19.56 -14.84 -17.13
N ALA A 92 -20.13 -14.84 -18.33
CA ALA A 92 -19.45 -14.98 -19.63
C ALA A 92 -18.79 -13.68 -20.13
N GLU A 93 -18.95 -12.58 -19.39
CA GLU A 93 -18.41 -11.25 -19.68
C GLU A 93 -16.94 -11.06 -19.23
N ALA A 94 -16.36 -12.02 -18.50
CA ALA A 94 -14.96 -11.99 -18.03
C ALA A 94 -13.89 -12.05 -19.15
N ARG A 95 -14.30 -12.07 -20.43
CA ARG A 95 -13.41 -12.17 -21.60
C ARG A 95 -12.50 -10.96 -21.84
N HIS A 96 -12.64 -9.89 -21.05
CA HIS A 96 -11.75 -8.74 -21.09
C HIS A 96 -11.20 -8.36 -19.70
N ASP A 97 -11.09 -9.33 -18.79
CA ASP A 97 -10.38 -9.13 -17.54
C ASP A 97 -8.86 -9.35 -17.75
N PRO A 98 -8.00 -8.33 -17.62
CA PRO A 98 -6.54 -8.49 -17.69
C PRO A 98 -5.97 -9.43 -16.62
N TYR A 99 -6.79 -9.82 -15.64
CA TYR A 99 -6.44 -10.78 -14.60
C TYR A 99 -7.00 -12.20 -14.85
N GLY A 100 -7.85 -12.41 -15.85
CA GLY A 100 -8.58 -13.68 -16.07
C GLY A 100 -7.67 -14.87 -16.44
N GLU A 101 -6.72 -14.67 -17.35
CA GLU A 101 -5.74 -15.70 -17.74
C GLU A 101 -4.78 -16.04 -16.57
N PHE A 102 -4.47 -15.05 -15.73
CA PHE A 102 -3.70 -15.25 -14.51
C PHE A 102 -4.47 -16.06 -13.45
N VAL A 103 -5.77 -15.79 -13.29
CA VAL A 103 -6.65 -16.49 -12.35
C VAL A 103 -6.83 -17.98 -12.74
N ALA A 104 -6.73 -18.36 -14.01
CA ALA A 104 -6.88 -19.75 -14.44
C ALA A 104 -5.70 -20.68 -14.04
N ARG A 105 -4.49 -20.16 -13.77
CA ARG A 105 -3.26 -20.98 -13.65
C ARG A 105 -2.93 -21.55 -12.26
N PHE A 106 -3.79 -21.36 -11.26
CA PHE A 106 -3.50 -21.88 -9.90
C PHE A 106 -4.76 -22.46 -9.26
N ASN A 107 -4.57 -23.38 -8.30
CA ASN A 107 -5.65 -23.86 -7.45
C ASN A 107 -6.29 -22.70 -6.65
N VAL A 108 -7.61 -22.74 -6.59
CA VAL A 108 -8.49 -21.82 -5.85
C VAL A 108 -8.00 -21.59 -4.42
N ALA A 109 -7.77 -22.67 -3.68
CA ALA A 109 -7.49 -22.61 -2.25
C ALA A 109 -6.15 -21.92 -1.96
N ASP A 110 -5.10 -22.26 -2.70
CA ASP A 110 -3.76 -21.67 -2.52
C ASP A 110 -3.74 -20.19 -2.87
N LYS A 111 -4.54 -19.77 -3.86
CA LYS A 111 -4.70 -18.37 -4.25
C LYS A 111 -5.43 -17.54 -3.22
N LEU A 112 -6.53 -18.05 -2.65
CA LEU A 112 -7.29 -17.33 -1.63
C LEU A 112 -6.42 -17.07 -0.39
N VAL A 113 -5.68 -18.08 0.07
CA VAL A 113 -4.72 -17.91 1.19
C VAL A 113 -3.65 -16.86 0.86
N LEU A 114 -3.17 -16.82 -0.39
CA LEU A 114 -2.21 -15.82 -0.83
C LEU A 114 -2.82 -14.41 -0.80
N LEU A 115 -4.02 -14.22 -1.39
CA LEU A 115 -4.73 -12.94 -1.43
C LEU A 115 -5.00 -12.40 -0.02
N THR A 116 -5.54 -13.22 0.89
CA THR A 116 -5.80 -12.83 2.28
C THR A 116 -4.53 -12.38 3.01
N ARG A 117 -3.39 -13.06 2.78
CA ARG A 117 -2.10 -12.66 3.37
C ARG A 117 -1.63 -11.32 2.83
N TYR A 118 -1.80 -11.06 1.54
CA TYR A 118 -1.47 -9.76 0.93
C TYR A 118 -2.37 -8.65 1.47
N GLU A 119 -3.67 -8.88 1.48
CA GLU A 119 -4.66 -7.94 2.01
C GLU A 119 -4.27 -7.51 3.43
N THR A 120 -4.14 -8.49 4.33
CA THR A 120 -3.77 -8.24 5.74
C THR A 120 -2.45 -7.47 5.85
N ALA A 121 -1.44 -7.81 5.03
CA ALA A 121 -0.15 -7.12 5.07
C ALA A 121 -0.24 -5.67 4.54
N ILE A 122 -0.98 -5.45 3.46
CA ILE A 122 -1.15 -4.14 2.84
C ILE A 122 -2.00 -3.24 3.75
N GLU A 123 -3.10 -3.76 4.31
CA GLU A 123 -3.95 -3.04 5.26
C GLU A 123 -3.15 -2.60 6.49
N ARG A 124 -2.37 -3.50 7.09
CA ARG A 124 -1.50 -3.14 8.23
C ARG A 124 -0.52 -2.03 7.86
N SER A 125 0.07 -2.07 6.66
CA SER A 125 0.95 -1.00 6.18
C SER A 125 0.17 0.31 5.96
N LEU A 126 -1.04 0.25 5.40
CA LEU A 126 -1.89 1.41 5.17
C LEU A 126 -2.26 2.10 6.48
N TYR A 127 -2.81 1.34 7.44
CA TYR A 127 -3.22 1.89 8.74
C TYR A 127 -2.04 2.46 9.53
N ARG A 128 -0.87 1.81 9.48
CA ARG A 128 0.35 2.34 10.08
C ARG A 128 0.75 3.67 9.44
N THR A 129 0.84 3.72 8.12
CA THR A 129 1.24 4.94 7.39
C THR A 129 0.27 6.10 7.62
N LEU A 130 -1.04 5.84 7.62
CA LEU A 130 -2.04 6.86 7.95
C LEU A 130 -1.98 7.28 9.42
N GLY A 131 -1.66 6.36 10.33
CA GLY A 131 -1.45 6.65 11.74
C GLY A 131 -0.25 7.56 11.98
N GLU A 132 0.90 7.25 11.36
CA GLU A 132 2.11 8.08 11.41
C GLU A 132 1.86 9.48 10.85
N LEU A 133 1.16 9.58 9.72
CA LEU A 133 0.79 10.87 9.12
C LEU A 133 -0.09 11.71 10.05
N ARG A 134 -1.14 11.10 10.61
CA ARG A 134 -2.04 11.77 11.57
C ARG A 134 -1.28 12.25 12.81
N ALA A 135 -0.36 11.44 13.34
CA ALA A 135 0.46 11.82 14.48
C ALA A 135 1.33 13.06 14.18
N MET A 136 1.96 13.11 13.00
CA MET A 136 2.73 14.28 12.57
C MET A 136 1.87 15.54 12.42
N GLN A 137 0.71 15.41 11.78
CA GLN A 137 -0.20 16.54 11.58
C GLN A 137 -0.76 17.08 12.90
N GLN A 138 -1.06 16.21 13.86
CA GLN A 138 -1.48 16.62 15.21
C GLN A 138 -0.35 17.33 15.98
N ALA A 139 0.88 16.81 15.89
CA ALA A 139 2.04 17.44 16.52
C ALA A 139 2.28 18.85 15.96
N ARG A 140 2.13 19.03 14.65
CA ARG A 140 2.18 20.33 13.98
C ARG A 140 1.07 21.27 14.44
N GLY A 141 -0.18 20.78 14.51
CA GLY A 141 -1.33 21.57 14.98
C GLY A 141 -1.11 22.13 16.39
N LYS A 142 -0.57 21.31 17.30
CA LYS A 142 -0.22 21.73 18.67
C LYS A 142 0.93 22.73 18.72
N ALA A 143 1.92 22.60 17.83
CA ALA A 143 3.03 23.55 17.76
C ALA A 143 2.60 24.93 17.21
N GLY A 144 1.57 24.98 16.37
CA GLY A 144 1.01 26.24 15.84
C GLY A 144 0.09 26.99 16.81
N ASP A 145 -0.46 26.31 17.82
CA ASP A 145 -1.36 26.88 18.86
C ASP A 145 -0.60 27.46 20.07
N GLY A 146 0.73 27.23 20.12
CA GLY A 146 1.60 27.79 21.15
C GLY A 146 2.06 29.21 20.80
N THR A 147 1.15 30.18 20.70
CA THR A 147 1.52 31.60 20.71
C THR A 147 2.27 31.90 22.01
N ILE A 148 3.58 32.11 21.90
CA ILE A 148 4.40 32.66 22.97
C ILE A 148 3.91 34.09 23.17
N ASP A 149 3.22 34.35 24.27
CA ASP A 149 2.96 35.70 24.75
C ASP A 149 4.30 36.32 25.17
N VAL A 150 4.97 36.95 24.19
CA VAL A 150 6.15 37.78 24.43
C VAL A 150 5.66 39.20 24.72
N THR A 151 4.84 39.39 25.75
CA THR A 151 4.67 40.74 26.32
C THR A 151 5.93 41.06 27.13
N PRO A 152 6.77 42.03 26.72
CA PRO A 152 7.89 42.44 27.53
C PRO A 152 7.33 43.09 28.81
N LYS A 153 7.57 42.48 29.98
CA LYS A 153 7.41 43.15 31.27
C LYS A 153 8.51 44.19 31.41
N GLY A 154 8.36 45.31 30.75
CA GLY A 154 9.16 46.51 30.94
C GLY A 154 8.31 47.61 31.53
N GLU A 155 8.44 47.84 32.83
CA GLU A 155 8.62 49.18 33.40
C GLU A 155 9.01 49.03 34.88
N PHE A 156 10.32 49.00 35.12
CA PHE A 156 10.88 49.52 36.36
C PHE A 156 10.86 51.04 36.22
N VAL A 157 9.98 51.72 36.95
CA VAL A 157 10.10 53.15 37.21
C VAL A 157 10.51 53.33 38.66
N SER A 158 11.53 54.17 38.83
CA SER A 158 12.29 54.46 40.06
C SER A 158 11.47 55.05 41.19
#